data_AF-A2BPI4-F1
#
_entry.id   AF-A2BPI4-F1
#
_cell.length_a   1.000
_cell.length_b   1.000
_cell.length_c   1.000
_cell.angle_alpha   90.00
_cell.angle_beta   90.00
_cell.angle_gamma   90.00
#
_symmetry.space_group_name_H-M   'P 1'
#
loop_
_entity.id
_entity.type
_entity.pdbx_description
1 polymer ?
#
loop_
_entity_poly.entity_id
_entity_poly.type
_entity_poly.pdbx_seq_one_letter_code
_entity_poly.pdbx_strand_id
1 'polypeptide(L)'
;MKFNLFSLFLIVLIVKINLIDIPPSFGETYPEEKINNNQLAKKYCDSLEKNLFKGLDKESILKYEYFFSSIPDDYIKDNNKFLEIFKSDVKSICSYDISKSNEKEFQYFLDNYFKTRSNTPKTKVEATNPTPINAAMIPVLR
;
A
#
# COMPACT_ATOMS: atom_id res chain seq x y z
N MET A 1 2.78 -7.45 -61.69
CA MET A 1 2.45 -7.84 -60.30
C MET A 1 2.26 -6.57 -59.49
N LYS A 2 1.02 -6.18 -59.17
CA LYS A 2 0.71 -4.91 -58.49
C LYS A 2 1.03 -5.07 -57.00
N PHE A 3 2.16 -4.53 -56.55
CA PHE A 3 2.52 -4.50 -55.13
C PHE A 3 1.52 -3.59 -54.40
N ASN A 4 0.73 -4.20 -53.51
CA ASN A 4 -0.33 -3.53 -52.79
C ASN A 4 0.26 -2.73 -51.62
N LEU A 5 0.48 -1.43 -51.83
CA LEU A 5 1.06 -0.48 -50.87
C LEU A 5 0.36 -0.47 -49.50
N PHE A 6 -0.91 -0.87 -49.44
CA PHE A 6 -1.66 -1.01 -48.19
C PHE A 6 -1.10 -2.08 -47.23
N SER A 7 -0.46 -3.13 -47.75
CA SER A 7 0.09 -4.21 -46.93
C SER A 7 1.34 -3.78 -46.17
N LEU A 8 2.18 -2.95 -46.76
CA LEU A 8 3.38 -2.40 -46.10
C LEU A 8 3.02 -1.40 -45.00
N PHE A 9 1.96 -0.62 -45.18
CA PHE A 9 1.52 0.37 -44.20
C PHE A 9 1.04 -0.29 -42.89
N LEU A 10 0.35 -1.44 -43.00
CA LEU A 10 -0.10 -2.21 -41.83
C LEU A 10 1.06 -2.83 -41.06
N ILE A 11 2.11 -3.30 -41.74
CA ILE A 11 3.29 -3.88 -41.09
C ILE A 11 4.05 -2.80 -40.29
N VAL A 12 4.19 -1.60 -40.85
CA VAL A 12 4.82 -0.46 -40.15
C VAL A 12 4.00 -0.03 -38.92
N LEU A 13 2.67 -0.08 -39.01
CA LEU A 13 1.78 0.19 -37.87
C LEU A 13 1.93 -0.86 -36.76
N ILE A 14 2.01 -2.15 -37.09
CA ILE A 14 2.17 -3.23 -36.10
C ILE A 14 3.53 -3.15 -35.39
N VAL A 15 4.60 -2.78 -36.10
CA VAL A 15 5.94 -2.63 -35.50
C VAL A 15 6.01 -1.41 -34.56
N LYS A 16 5.26 -0.34 -34.83
CA LYS A 16 5.20 0.84 -33.93
C LYS A 16 4.44 0.59 -32.62
N ILE A 17 3.46 -0.32 -32.60
CA ILE A 17 2.62 -0.56 -31.41
C ILE A 17 3.36 -1.43 -30.38
N ASN A 18 4.27 -2.31 -30.82
CA ASN A 18 5.02 -3.22 -29.93
C ASN A 18 6.26 -2.57 -29.28
N LEU A 19 6.45 -1.26 -29.44
CA LEU A 19 7.57 -0.50 -28.89
C LEU A 19 7.08 0.67 -28.04
N ILE A 20 5.92 0.52 -27.40
CA ILE A 20 5.59 1.33 -26.23
C ILE A 20 6.40 0.67 -25.10
N ASP A 21 7.57 1.23 -24.84
CA ASP A 21 8.32 0.99 -23.61
C ASP A 21 7.38 1.24 -22.44
N ILE A 22 6.75 0.18 -21.94
CA ILE A 22 6.09 0.23 -20.63
C ILE A 22 7.25 0.49 -19.68
N PRO A 23 7.35 1.68 -19.06
CA PRO A 23 8.40 1.92 -18.09
C PRO A 23 8.28 0.79 -17.06
N PRO A 24 9.40 0.17 -16.64
CA PRO A 24 9.35 -0.83 -15.59
C PRO A 24 8.52 -0.24 -14.45
N SER A 25 7.39 -0.89 -14.15
CA SER A 25 6.56 -0.51 -13.02
C SER A 25 7.37 -0.88 -11.78
N PHE A 26 8.25 0.02 -11.36
CA PHE A 26 8.80 -0.02 -10.04
C PHE A 26 7.61 0.14 -9.10
N GLY A 27 7.33 -0.88 -8.28
CA GLY A 27 6.57 -0.63 -7.08
C GLY A 27 7.32 0.45 -6.33
N GLU A 28 6.66 1.58 -6.04
CA GLU A 28 7.27 2.64 -5.26
C GLU A 28 7.62 2.07 -3.88
N THR A 29 8.85 1.61 -3.71
CA THR A 29 9.44 1.45 -2.39
C THR A 29 9.82 2.85 -1.95
N TYR A 30 8.84 3.53 -1.36
CA TYR A 30 9.11 4.77 -0.65
C TYR A 30 10.20 4.46 0.39
N PRO A 31 11.32 5.21 0.44
CA PRO A 31 12.11 5.20 1.65
C PRO A 31 11.15 5.49 2.81
N GLU A 32 11.25 4.76 3.92
CA GLU A 32 10.42 5.00 5.11
C GLU A 32 10.65 6.46 5.56
N GLU A 33 9.92 7.41 4.97
CA GLU A 33 9.69 8.71 5.58
C GLU A 33 9.12 8.37 6.95
N LYS A 34 9.78 8.86 8.00
CA LYS A 34 9.21 8.84 9.35
C LYS A 34 7.77 9.32 9.22
N ILE A 35 6.83 8.38 9.32
CA ILE A 35 5.43 8.70 9.10
C ILE A 35 5.05 9.74 10.14
N ASN A 36 4.70 10.93 9.69
CA ASN A 36 4.06 11.91 10.55
C ASN A 36 2.63 11.37 10.83
N ASN A 37 2.09 11.56 12.04
CA ASN A 37 0.74 11.08 12.40
C ASN A 37 -0.33 11.43 11.34
N ASN A 38 -0.18 12.58 10.70
CA ASN A 38 -0.99 13.05 9.58
C ASN A 38 -1.01 12.09 8.37
N GLN A 39 0.13 11.50 7.98
CA GLN A 39 0.19 10.51 6.88
C GLN A 39 -0.56 9.22 7.23
N LEU A 40 -0.51 8.78 8.50
CA LEU A 40 -1.26 7.62 8.97
C LEU A 40 -2.77 7.90 8.98
N ALA A 41 -3.17 9.06 9.51
CA ALA A 41 -4.56 9.49 9.51
C ALA A 41 -5.13 9.63 8.08
N LYS A 42 -4.32 10.12 7.13
CA LYS A 42 -4.70 10.15 5.71
C LYS A 42 -4.96 8.75 5.15
N LYS A 43 -4.07 7.77 5.40
CA LYS A 43 -4.29 6.37 5.00
C LYS A 43 -5.57 5.79 5.60
N TYR A 44 -5.86 6.12 6.86
CA TYR A 44 -7.10 5.73 7.52
C TYR A 44 -8.33 6.30 6.81
N CYS A 45 -8.34 7.61 6.56
CA CYS A 45 -9.40 8.29 5.83
C CYS A 45 -9.61 7.70 4.43
N ASP A 46 -8.54 7.52 3.65
CA ASP A 46 -8.59 6.91 2.32
C ASP A 46 -9.23 5.52 2.35
N SER A 47 -8.93 4.72 3.39
CA SER A 47 -9.48 3.37 3.50
C SER A 47 -11.00 3.36 3.75
N LEU A 48 -11.49 4.35 4.51
CA LEU A 48 -12.90 4.52 4.80
C LEU A 48 -13.64 4.97 3.54
N GLU A 49 -13.09 5.97 2.84
CA GLU A 49 -13.66 6.51 1.61
C GLU A 49 -13.75 5.43 0.52
N LYS A 50 -12.66 4.67 0.33
CA LYS A 50 -12.56 3.63 -0.70
C LYS A 50 -13.20 2.30 -0.27
N ASN A 51 -13.70 2.19 0.96
CA ASN A 51 -14.25 0.95 1.54
C ASN A 51 -13.28 -0.25 1.37
N LEU A 52 -11.97 -0.04 1.54
CA LEU A 52 -10.94 -1.00 1.12
C LEU A 52 -11.12 -2.41 1.69
N PHE A 53 -11.67 -2.52 2.90
CA PHE A 53 -11.76 -3.79 3.62
C PHE A 53 -13.19 -4.36 3.67
N LYS A 54 -14.17 -3.61 3.18
CA LYS A 54 -15.59 -3.94 3.34
C LYS A 54 -15.92 -5.27 2.65
N GLY A 55 -16.38 -6.24 3.43
CA GLY A 55 -16.80 -7.55 2.91
C GLY A 55 -15.66 -8.53 2.64
N LEU A 56 -14.44 -8.21 3.09
CA LEU A 56 -13.34 -9.17 3.12
C LEU A 56 -13.44 -10.09 4.35
N ASP A 57 -13.02 -11.33 4.20
CA ASP A 57 -12.78 -12.20 5.34
C ASP A 57 -11.75 -11.57 6.27
N LYS A 58 -12.06 -11.48 7.57
CA LYS A 58 -11.21 -10.85 8.59
C LYS A 58 -10.93 -9.36 8.33
N GLU A 59 -11.93 -8.63 7.82
CA GLU A 59 -11.92 -7.19 7.58
C GLU A 59 -11.16 -6.37 8.64
N SER A 60 -11.48 -6.54 9.93
CA SER A 60 -10.79 -5.86 11.04
C SER A 60 -9.28 -6.09 11.05
N ILE A 61 -8.84 -7.34 10.91
CA ILE A 61 -7.41 -7.69 10.98
C ILE A 61 -6.67 -7.04 9.83
N LEU A 62 -7.19 -7.18 8.61
CA LEU A 62 -6.59 -6.60 7.40
C LEU A 62 -6.49 -5.08 7.49
N LYS A 63 -7.55 -4.45 8.01
CA LYS A 63 -7.60 -3.00 8.23
C LYS A 63 -6.45 -2.53 9.13
N TYR A 64 -6.28 -3.13 10.30
CA TYR A 64 -5.25 -2.70 11.25
C TYR A 64 -3.83 -3.14 10.87
N GLU A 65 -3.66 -4.29 10.21
CA GLU A 65 -2.36 -4.68 9.63
C GLU A 65 -1.91 -3.68 8.57
N TYR A 66 -2.82 -3.27 7.68
CA TYR A 66 -2.54 -2.25 6.66
C TYR A 66 -2.10 -0.92 7.30
N PHE A 67 -2.77 -0.48 8.37
CA PHE A 67 -2.37 0.76 9.05
C PHE A 67 -1.06 0.63 9.80
N PHE A 68 -0.90 -0.41 10.62
CA PHE A 68 0.24 -0.51 11.52
C PHE A 68 1.53 -0.98 10.85
N SER A 69 1.43 -1.65 9.70
CA SER A 69 2.60 -1.96 8.86
C SER A 69 3.39 -0.71 8.46
N SER A 70 2.71 0.44 8.38
CA SER A 70 3.30 1.72 8.01
C SER A 70 3.99 2.44 9.19
N ILE A 71 3.72 2.03 10.43
CA ILE A 71 4.28 2.69 11.62
C ILE A 71 5.67 2.11 11.89
N PRO A 72 6.73 2.92 12.05
CA PRO A 72 8.05 2.41 12.43
C PRO A 72 8.04 1.74 13.82
N ASP A 73 8.96 0.81 14.04
CA ASP A 73 9.22 0.27 15.38
C ASP A 73 9.59 1.43 16.34
N ASP A 74 9.17 1.35 17.60
CA ASP A 74 9.40 2.35 18.66
C ASP A 74 8.89 3.78 18.38
N TYR A 75 8.06 3.97 17.35
CA TYR A 75 7.43 5.26 17.04
C TYR A 75 6.44 5.69 18.13
N ILE A 76 5.64 4.75 18.61
CA ILE A 76 4.59 4.99 19.61
C ILE A 76 5.19 4.84 21.00
N LYS A 77 5.50 5.97 21.62
CA LYS A 77 6.03 6.05 23.01
C LYS A 77 4.92 6.11 24.06
N ASP A 78 3.77 6.66 23.69
CA ASP A 78 2.60 6.85 24.55
C ASP A 78 1.34 6.57 23.72
N ASN A 79 0.68 5.45 24.01
CA ASN A 79 -0.50 4.99 23.28
C ASN A 79 -1.67 5.97 23.41
N ASN A 80 -1.87 6.57 24.59
CA ASN A 80 -2.99 7.48 24.83
C ASN A 80 -2.79 8.78 24.06
N LYS A 81 -1.60 9.37 24.15
CA LYS A 81 -1.25 10.59 23.41
C LYS A 81 -1.29 10.37 21.90
N PHE A 82 -0.80 9.22 21.44
CA PHE A 82 -0.87 8.85 20.03
C PHE A 82 -2.32 8.77 19.55
N LEU A 83 -3.20 8.10 20.30
CA LEU A 83 -4.61 7.94 19.95
C LEU A 83 -5.36 9.27 19.92
N GLU A 84 -5.08 10.18 20.87
CA GLU A 84 -5.68 11.53 20.86
C GLU A 84 -5.28 12.33 19.62
N ILE A 85 -3.99 12.36 19.28
CA ILE A 85 -3.50 13.04 18.08
C ILE A 85 -4.10 12.41 16.83
N PHE A 86 -4.08 11.07 16.74
CA PHE A 86 -4.65 10.34 15.61
C PHE A 86 -6.13 10.66 15.39
N LYS A 87 -6.95 10.66 16.46
CA LYS A 87 -8.37 11.05 16.37
C LYS A 87 -8.55 12.48 15.87
N SER A 88 -7.75 13.41 16.40
CA SER A 88 -7.77 14.81 15.98
C SER A 88 -7.42 14.96 14.50
N ASP A 89 -6.38 14.24 14.04
CA ASP A 89 -5.94 14.28 12.65
C ASP A 89 -6.99 13.67 11.72
N VAL A 90 -7.58 12.52 12.06
CA VAL A 90 -8.66 11.90 11.27
C VAL A 90 -9.88 12.83 11.15
N LYS A 91 -10.28 13.46 12.27
CA LYS A 91 -11.37 14.45 12.26
C LYS A 91 -11.03 15.66 11.38
N SER A 92 -9.79 16.14 11.45
CA SER A 92 -9.32 17.27 10.64
C SER A 92 -9.28 16.94 9.13
N ILE A 93 -8.80 15.75 8.76
CA ILE A 93 -8.54 15.35 7.38
C ILE A 93 -9.82 14.97 6.64
N CYS A 94 -10.65 14.12 7.23
CA CYS A 94 -11.83 13.56 6.55
C CYS A 94 -13.15 13.80 7.29
N SER A 95 -13.18 14.70 8.29
CA SER A 95 -14.39 15.01 9.07
C SER A 95 -15.05 13.78 9.70
N TYR A 96 -14.26 12.74 9.95
CA TYR A 96 -14.73 11.49 10.52
C TYR A 96 -14.53 11.50 12.04
N ASP A 97 -15.62 11.38 12.80
CA ASP A 97 -15.57 11.17 14.25
C ASP A 97 -15.47 9.66 14.55
N ILE A 98 -14.31 9.24 15.06
CA ILE A 98 -14.06 7.86 15.44
C ILE A 98 -14.99 7.47 16.60
N SER A 99 -15.83 6.45 16.38
CA SER A 99 -16.75 5.94 17.39
C SER A 99 -15.99 5.30 18.56
N LYS A 100 -16.62 5.27 19.74
CA LYS A 100 -16.06 4.59 20.93
C LYS A 100 -15.79 3.10 20.71
N SER A 101 -16.56 2.46 19.82
CA SER A 101 -16.33 1.05 19.43
C SER A 101 -15.05 0.92 18.63
N ASN A 102 -14.87 1.76 17.61
CA ASN A 102 -13.69 1.75 16.74
C ASN A 102 -12.42 2.16 17.50
N GLU A 103 -12.56 3.03 18.49
CA GLU A 103 -11.47 3.42 19.39
C GLU A 103 -10.98 2.22 20.22
N LYS A 104 -11.89 1.46 20.83
CA LYS A 104 -11.56 0.24 21.57
C LYS A 104 -10.91 -0.82 20.68
N GLU A 105 -11.45 -0.99 19.47
CA GLU A 105 -10.91 -1.93 18.49
C GLU A 105 -9.48 -1.51 18.07
N PHE A 106 -9.27 -0.23 17.75
CA PHE A 106 -7.96 0.31 17.43
C PHE A 106 -6.96 0.06 18.55
N GLN A 107 -7.34 0.33 19.79
CA GLN A 107 -6.48 0.14 20.96
C GLN A 107 -6.13 -1.33 21.18
N TYR A 108 -7.10 -2.23 21.02
CA TYR A 108 -6.87 -3.67 21.09
C TYR A 108 -5.82 -4.11 20.06
N PHE A 109 -5.94 -3.69 18.81
CA PHE A 109 -4.95 -4.06 17.79
C PHE A 109 -3.61 -3.37 18.06
N LEU A 110 -3.59 -2.13 18.52
CA LEU A 110 -2.36 -1.41 18.84
C LEU A 110 -1.53 -2.15 19.91
N ASP A 111 -2.19 -2.60 20.98
CA ASP A 111 -1.54 -3.29 22.10
C ASP A 111 -1.03 -4.69 21.71
N ASN A 112 -1.58 -5.30 20.66
CA ASN A 112 -1.23 -6.65 20.21
C ASN A 112 -0.25 -6.64 19.04
N TYR A 113 -0.41 -5.72 18.09
CA TYR A 113 0.36 -5.70 16.84
C TYR A 113 1.85 -5.53 17.08
N PHE A 114 2.27 -4.59 17.93
CA PHE A 114 3.69 -4.40 18.22
C PHE A 114 4.30 -5.56 19.02
N LYS A 115 3.50 -6.26 19.84
CA LYS A 115 3.95 -7.46 20.56
C LYS A 115 4.21 -8.62 19.61
N THR A 116 3.36 -8.81 18.61
CA THR A 116 3.50 -9.91 17.63
C THR A 116 4.52 -9.57 16.53
N ARG A 117 4.61 -8.30 16.11
CA ARG A 117 5.58 -7.83 15.11
C ARG A 117 7.04 -8.04 15.55
N SER A 118 7.38 -7.75 16.81
CA SER A 118 8.74 -7.96 17.34
C SER A 118 9.22 -9.41 17.22
N ASN A 119 8.29 -10.37 17.28
CA ASN A 119 8.57 -11.81 17.15
C ASN A 119 8.61 -12.30 15.70
N THR A 120 8.18 -11.49 14.75
CA THR A 120 8.27 -11.84 13.33
C THR A 120 9.73 -11.67 12.89
N PRO A 121 10.35 -12.67 12.25
CA PRO A 121 11.72 -12.55 11.78
C PRO A 121 11.86 -11.29 10.93
N LYS A 122 12.66 -10.33 11.37
CA LYS A 122 12.96 -9.14 10.56
C LYS A 122 13.73 -9.63 9.35
N THR A 123 13.05 -9.79 8.21
CA THR A 123 13.73 -10.00 6.93
C THR A 123 14.68 -8.83 6.79
N LYS A 124 15.99 -9.09 6.84
CA LYS A 124 16.98 -8.09 6.43
C LYS A 124 16.69 -7.81 4.97
N VAL A 125 15.90 -6.78 4.71
CA VAL A 125 15.80 -6.21 3.37
C VAL A 125 17.11 -5.46 3.19
N GLU A 126 18.17 -6.20 2.87
CA GLU A 126 19.24 -5.60 2.09
C GLU A 126 18.55 -5.07 0.84
N ALA A 127 18.61 -3.76 0.65
CA ALA A 127 18.20 -3.11 -0.58
C ALA A 127 19.07 -3.68 -1.71
N THR A 128 18.66 -4.82 -2.22
CA THR A 128 19.19 -5.35 -3.46
C THR A 128 18.61 -4.46 -4.54
N ASN A 129 19.51 -3.85 -5.33
CA ASN A 129 19.11 -3.11 -6.51
C ASN A 129 18.06 -3.93 -7.28
N PRO A 130 16.99 -3.30 -7.79
CA PRO A 130 15.91 -4.03 -8.46
C PRO A 130 16.51 -4.93 -9.52
N THR A 131 16.37 -6.24 -9.32
CA THR A 131 16.81 -7.21 -10.33
C THR A 131 15.81 -7.11 -11.48
N PRO A 132 16.25 -6.86 -12.72
CA PRO A 132 15.35 -6.78 -13.85
C PRO A 132 14.54 -8.07 -13.97
N ILE A 133 13.24 -8.00 -13.69
CA ILE A 133 12.34 -9.15 -13.85
C ILE A 133 11.99 -9.19 -15.33
N ASN A 134 12.51 -10.17 -16.05
CA ASN A 134 12.14 -10.37 -17.44
C ASN A 134 10.65 -10.76 -17.48
N ALA A 135 9.81 -9.99 -18.18
CA ALA A 135 8.35 -10.15 -18.17
C ALA A 135 7.88 -11.56 -18.55
N ALA A 136 8.72 -12.32 -19.26
CA ALA A 136 8.49 -13.72 -19.63
C ALA A 136 8.52 -14.71 -18.44
N MET A 137 8.95 -14.31 -17.24
CA MET A 137 9.04 -15.18 -16.06
C MET A 137 7.86 -15.08 -15.09
N ILE A 138 6.86 -14.23 -15.35
CA ILE A 138 5.64 -14.23 -14.53
C ILE A 138 4.88 -15.52 -14.84
N PRO A 139 4.74 -16.47 -13.90
CA PRO A 139 3.93 -17.64 -14.13
C PRO A 139 2.49 -17.17 -14.28
N VAL A 140 1.96 -17.24 -15.50
CA VAL A 140 0.54 -17.11 -15.74
C VAL A 140 -0.11 -18.32 -15.09
N LEU A 141 -0.74 -18.14 -13.94
CA LEU A 141 -1.68 -19.11 -13.40
C LEU A 141 -2.81 -19.25 -14.44
N ARG A 142 -2.76 -20.32 -15.22
CA ARG A 142 -3.88 -20.80 -16.04
C ARG A 142 -4.66 -21.82 -15.26
#